data_AF-C3ZVU8-F1
#
_entry.id   AF-C3ZVU8-F1
#
_cell.length_a   1.000
_cell.length_b   1.000
_cell.length_c   1.000
_cell.angle_alpha   90.00
_cell.angle_beta   90.00
_cell.angle_gamma   90.00
#
_symmetry.space_group_name_H-M   'P 1'
#
loop_
_entity.id
_entity.type
_entity.pdbx_description
1 polymer ?
#
loop_
_entity_poly.entity_id
_entity_poly.type
_entity_poly.pdbx_seq_one_letter_code
_entity_poly.pdbx_strand_id
1 'polypeptide(L)' 'GTYRGGGYIASLGTTNQSSLNMAAYLQQHSWLDNKTRAVFVEVTLYNPHVNLFSII' A
#
# COMPACT_ATOMS: atom_id res chain seq x y z
N GLY A 1 -10.45 -17.47 -2.46
CA GLY A 1 -10.63 -16.96 -3.83
C GLY A 1 -9.28 -16.51 -4.35
N THR A 2 -9.05 -16.59 -5.66
CA THR A 2 -7.78 -16.16 -6.26
C THR A 2 -7.96 -14.76 -6.86
N TYR A 3 -7.10 -13.82 -6.50
CA TYR A 3 -7.09 -12.47 -7.05
C TYR A 3 -5.98 -12.37 -8.10
N ARG A 4 -6.33 -11.91 -9.32
CA ARG A 4 -5.36 -11.63 -10.40
C ARG A 4 -5.04 -10.13 -10.39
N GLY A 5 -4.04 -9.72 -11.17
CA GLY A 5 -3.71 -8.30 -11.34
C GLY A 5 -4.89 -7.46 -11.85
N GLY A 6 -4.92 -6.19 -11.46
CA GLY A 6 -6.00 -5.23 -11.74
C GLY A 6 -6.35 -4.40 -10.51
N GLY A 7 -7.48 -3.68 -10.56
CA GLY A 7 -7.97 -2.86 -9.45
C GLY A 7 -7.40 -1.44 -9.42
N TYR A 8 -7.37 -0.85 -8.23
CA TYR A 8 -6.91 0.51 -7.99
C TYR A 8 -5.65 0.50 -7.12
N ILE A 9 -4.71 1.41 -7.39
CA ILE A 9 -3.44 1.52 -6.67
C ILE A 9 -3.32 2.94 -6.10
N ALA A 10 -2.86 3.04 -4.85
CA ALA A 10 -2.54 4.30 -4.21
C ALA A 10 -1.13 4.24 -3.60
N SER A 11 -0.29 5.24 -3.92
CA SER A 11 1.07 5.33 -3.38
C SER A 11 1.07 6.12 -2.08
N LEU A 12 1.47 5.48 -0.98
CA LEU A 12 1.56 6.11 0.35
C LEU A 12 2.77 7.06 0.48
N GLY A 13 3.80 6.87 -0.35
CA GLY A 13 5.06 7.60 -0.25
C GLY A 13 6.04 6.97 0.74
N THR A 14 7.19 7.64 0.94
CA THR A 14 8.35 7.08 1.67
C THR A 14 8.53 7.67 3.07
N THR A 15 7.71 8.65 3.45
CA THR A 15 7.77 9.29 4.78
C THR A 15 6.53 8.95 5.58
N ASN A 16 6.66 8.92 6.90
CA ASN A 16 5.50 8.69 7.78
C ASN A 16 4.39 9.72 7.52
N GLN A 17 4.75 11.00 7.40
CA GLN A 17 3.78 12.06 7.15
C GLN A 17 3.06 11.91 5.81
N SER A 18 3.76 11.59 4.72
CA SER A 18 3.13 11.38 3.41
C SER A 18 2.17 10.19 3.45
N SER A 19 2.57 9.11 4.11
CA SER A 19 1.76 7.90 4.24
C SER A 19 0.49 8.13 5.05
N LEU A 20 0.60 8.87 6.16
CA LEU A 20 -0.56 9.25 6.96
C LEU A 20 -1.51 10.18 6.20
N ASN A 21 -0.97 11.17 5.48
CA ASN A 21 -1.79 12.09 4.68
C ASN A 21 -2.54 11.35 3.57
N MET A 22 -1.87 10.43 2.85
CA MET A 22 -2.51 9.64 1.81
C MET A 22 -3.57 8.69 2.40
N ALA A 23 -3.27 8.02 3.52
CA ALA A 23 -4.25 7.17 4.19
C ALA A 23 -5.51 7.94 4.60
N ALA A 24 -5.35 9.13 5.17
CA ALA A 24 -6.46 10.00 5.51
C ALA A 24 -7.27 10.44 4.27
N TYR A 25 -6.60 10.78 3.18
CA TYR A 25 -7.24 11.10 1.90
C TYR A 25 -8.08 9.93 1.38
N LEU A 26 -7.53 8.71 1.35
CA LEU A 26 -8.24 7.51 0.90
C LEU A 26 -9.46 7.19 1.78
N GLN A 27 -9.33 7.38 3.10
CA GLN A 27 -10.43 7.21 4.03
C GLN A 27 -11.54 8.24 3.79
N GLN A 28 -11.19 9.51 3.61
CA GLN A 28 -12.16 10.59 3.35
C GLN A 28 -12.96 10.34 2.06
N HIS A 29 -12.34 9.72 1.05
CA HIS A 29 -12.96 9.44 -0.23
C HIS A 29 -13.64 8.07 -0.30
N SER A 30 -13.76 7.36 0.83
CA SER A 30 -14.34 6.00 0.88
C SER A 30 -13.70 5.07 -0.15
N TRP A 31 -12.38 5.15 -0.32
CA TRP A 31 -11.64 4.31 -1.26
C TRP A 31 -11.81 2.81 -0.96
N LEU A 32 -12.04 2.49 0.31
CA LEU A 32 -12.57 1.19 0.75
C LEU A 32 -14.07 1.30 0.99
N ASP A 33 -14.83 0.53 0.22
CA ASP A 33 -16.30 0.51 0.26
C ASP A 33 -16.85 -0.92 0.41
N ASN A 34 -18.17 -1.06 0.36
CA ASN A 34 -18.84 -2.37 0.46
C ASN A 34 -18.65 -3.28 -0.76
N LYS A 35 -18.05 -2.79 -1.85
CA LYS A 35 -17.69 -3.57 -3.05
C LYS A 35 -16.26 -4.05 -3.02
N THR A 36 -15.44 -3.49 -2.13
CA THR A 36 -14.05 -3.87 -1.95
C THR A 36 -13.93 -5.25 -1.29
N ARG A 37 -13.32 -6.21 -2.00
CA ARG A 37 -13.23 -7.61 -1.55
C ARG A 37 -11.89 -7.98 -0.93
N ALA A 38 -10.82 -7.30 -1.32
CA ALA A 38 -9.47 -7.51 -0.81
C ALA A 38 -8.63 -6.24 -1.01
N VAL A 39 -7.69 -6.03 -0.11
CA VAL A 39 -6.69 -4.96 -0.16
C VAL A 39 -5.33 -5.61 0.02
N PHE A 40 -4.38 -5.22 -0.82
CA PHE A 40 -2.99 -5.67 -0.74
C PHE A 40 -2.11 -4.45 -0.46
N VAL A 41 -1.14 -4.61 0.41
CA VAL A 41 -0.12 -3.61 0.72
C VAL A 41 1.22 -4.25 0.41
N GLU A 42 2.02 -3.61 -0.42
CA GLU A 42 3.35 -4.09 -0.81
C GLU A 42 4.41 -3.12 -0.30
N VAL A 43 5.42 -3.65 0.38
CA VAL A 43 6.54 -2.87 0.93
C VAL A 43 7.85 -3.56 0.60
N THR A 44 8.80 -2.78 0.08
CA THR A 44 10.19 -3.24 -0.09
C THR A 44 11.09 -2.55 0.92
N LEU A 45 11.83 -3.34 1.70
CA LEU A 45 12.84 -2.87 2.65
C LEU A 45 14.23 -3.25 2.13
N TYR A 46 15.17 -2.30 2.17
CA TYR A 46 16.56 -2.54 1.77
C TYR A 46 17.50 -2.37 2.96
N ASN A 47 18.34 -3.39 3.21
CA ASN A 47 19.43 -3.33 4.18
C ASN A 47 20.77 -3.20 3.44
N PRO A 48 21.41 -2.00 3.46
CA PRO A 48 22.67 -1.77 2.77
C PRO A 48 23.86 -2.50 3.41
N HIS A 49 23.79 -2.87 4.69
CA HIS A 49 24.92 -3.52 5.39
C HIS A 49 25.20 -4.94 4.89
N VAL A 50 24.17 -5.63 4.39
CA VAL A 50 24.28 -7.00 3.85
C VAL A 50 23.79 -7.12 2.42
N ASN A 51 23.51 -5.98 1.76
CA ASN A 51 22.95 -5.91 0.40
C ASN A 51 21.72 -6.82 0.23
N LEU A 52 20.75 -6.70 1.14
CA LEU A 52 19.57 -7.56 1.19
C LEU A 52 18.29 -6.76 0.97
N PHE A 53 17.41 -7.28 0.11
CA PHE A 53 16.04 -6.79 -0.07
C PHE A 53 15.04 -7.73 0.59
N SER A 54 14.07 -7.18 1.30
CA SER A 54 12.92 -7.89 1.86
C SER A 54 11.64 -7.31 1.26
N ILE A 55 10.74 -8.17 0.79
CA ILE A 55 9.46 -7.80 0.18
C ILE A 55 8.36 -8.37 1.06
N ILE A 56 7.42 -7.51 1.46
CA ILE A 56 6.28 -7.83 2.34
C ILE A 56 4.99 -7.44 1.64
#